data_AF-A0A2X4Z3C2-F1
#
_entry.id   AF-A0A2X4Z3C2-F1
#
_cell.length_a   1.000
_cell.length_b   1.000
_cell.length_c   1.000
_cell.angle_alpha   90.00
_cell.angle_beta   90.00
_cell.angle_gamma   90.00
#
_symmetry.space_group_name_H-M   'P 1'
#
loop_
_entity.id
_entity.type
_entity.pdbx_description
1 polymer ?
#
loop_
_entity_poly.entity_id
_entity_poly.type
_entity_poly.pdbx_seq_one_letter_code
_entity_poly.pdbx_strand_id
1 'polypeptide(L)'
;MLQPIIIDREGHFQKYDWETDRLSEWQTVPMGGAVIIEGVYSIRNELADLYDFKIWMDCPRETRLLRGLARDGDNSLEIWENNWMVKEDIYVKNHRPNEIADIIIDGTK
;
A
#
# COMPACT_ATOMS: atom_id res chain seq x y z
N MET A 1 -3.41 -5.99 -13.90
CA MET A 1 -4.34 -5.02 -13.31
C MET A 1 -4.12 -3.61 -13.85
N LEU A 2 -2.91 -3.03 -13.71
CA LEU A 2 -2.67 -1.61 -14.04
C LEU A 2 -2.51 -1.31 -15.54
N GLN A 3 -1.92 -2.22 -16.32
CA GLN A 3 -1.67 -1.99 -17.75
C GLN A 3 -2.88 -1.47 -18.56
N PRO A 4 -4.10 -2.04 -18.43
CA PRO A 4 -5.28 -1.50 -19.12
C PRO A 4 -5.54 -0.03 -18.79
N ILE A 5 -5.43 0.35 -17.52
CA ILE A 5 -5.71 1.72 -17.04
C ILE A 5 -4.73 2.72 -17.67
N ILE A 6 -3.46 2.33 -17.78
CA ILE A 6 -2.38 3.16 -18.37
C ILE A 6 -2.64 3.46 -19.86
N ILE A 7 -3.39 2.61 -20.54
CA ILE A 7 -3.73 2.78 -21.97
C ILE A 7 -5.20 3.18 -22.18
N ASP A 8 -5.81 3.86 -21.19
CA ASP A 8 -7.20 4.34 -21.20
C ASP A 8 -8.24 3.24 -21.46
N ARG A 9 -8.02 2.05 -20.88
CA ARG A 9 -8.97 0.94 -20.88
C ARG A 9 -9.43 0.61 -19.48
N GLU A 10 -10.61 -0.01 -19.41
CA GLU A 10 -11.19 -0.46 -18.14
C GLU A 10 -10.25 -1.44 -17.41
N GLY A 11 -9.91 -1.05 -16.19
CA GLY A 11 -9.16 -1.90 -15.26
C GLY A 11 -10.10 -2.89 -14.58
N HIS A 12 -9.55 -4.05 -14.21
CA HIS A 12 -10.31 -5.04 -13.46
C HIS A 12 -9.43 -5.57 -12.32
N PHE A 13 -9.99 -5.69 -11.12
CA PHE A 13 -9.32 -6.28 -9.96
C PHE A 13 -10.31 -7.13 -9.16
N GLN A 14 -9.80 -8.08 -8.38
CA GLN A 14 -10.63 -8.81 -7.43
C GLN A 14 -10.49 -8.17 -6.06
N LYS A 15 -11.63 -7.89 -5.43
CA LYS A 15 -11.64 -7.39 -4.05
C LYS A 15 -11.11 -8.50 -3.11
N TYR A 16 -10.26 -8.13 -2.16
CA TYR A 16 -9.87 -9.05 -1.09
C TYR A 16 -10.95 -9.07 -0.01
N ASP A 17 -11.47 -10.26 0.31
CA ASP A 17 -12.37 -10.49 1.43
C ASP A 17 -11.58 -10.92 2.65
N TRP A 18 -11.56 -10.05 3.66
CA TRP A 18 -10.84 -10.25 4.92
C TRP A 18 -11.50 -11.29 5.84
N GLU A 19 -12.81 -11.53 5.69
CA GLU A 19 -13.52 -12.50 6.54
C GLU A 19 -13.23 -13.94 6.11
N THR A 20 -13.13 -14.16 4.79
CA THR A 20 -12.93 -15.50 4.21
C THR A 20 -11.50 -15.76 3.72
N ASP A 21 -10.62 -14.76 3.81
CA ASP A 21 -9.22 -14.79 3.39
C ASP A 21 -9.06 -15.20 1.90
N ARG A 22 -9.91 -14.63 1.04
CA ARG A 22 -10.01 -15.00 -0.38
C ARG A 22 -10.24 -13.81 -1.29
N LEU A 23 -9.89 -13.99 -2.57
CA LEU A 23 -10.30 -13.07 -3.62
C LEU A 23 -11.80 -13.28 -3.93
N SER A 24 -12.53 -12.18 -3.88
CA SER A 24 -13.97 -12.12 -4.15
C SER A 24 -14.23 -11.76 -5.62
N GLU A 25 -15.41 -11.22 -5.90
CA GLU A 25 -15.86 -10.84 -7.23
C GLU A 25 -14.98 -9.77 -7.88
N TRP A 26 -14.98 -9.79 -9.22
CA TRP A 26 -14.29 -8.80 -10.05
C TRP A 26 -14.98 -7.45 -9.95
N GLN A 27 -14.18 -6.42 -9.76
CA GLN A 27 -14.55 -5.02 -9.75
C GLN A 27 -14.00 -4.35 -11.00
N THR A 28 -14.76 -3.42 -11.56
CA THR A 28 -14.37 -2.63 -12.73
C THR A 28 -13.89 -1.25 -12.28
N VAL A 29 -12.75 -0.83 -12.81
CA VAL A 29 -12.24 0.53 -12.67
C VAL A 29 -12.51 1.26 -13.99
N PRO A 30 -13.44 2.24 -14.01
CA PRO A 30 -13.81 2.94 -15.24
C PRO A 30 -12.66 3.77 -15.78
N MET A 31 -12.68 4.02 -17.09
CA MET A 31 -11.73 4.90 -17.77
C MET A 31 -11.98 6.39 -17.47
N GLY A 32 -10.94 7.23 -17.65
CA GLY A 32 -11.08 8.69 -17.67
C GLY A 32 -11.08 9.40 -16.32
N GLY A 33 -10.63 8.74 -15.24
CA GLY A 33 -10.50 9.31 -13.90
C GLY A 33 -9.13 9.07 -13.28
N ALA A 34 -8.87 9.72 -12.13
CA ALA A 34 -7.69 9.44 -11.33
C ALA A 34 -7.87 8.13 -10.56
N VAL A 35 -6.89 7.23 -10.64
CA VAL A 35 -6.86 5.97 -9.90
C VAL A 35 -5.77 6.06 -8.82
N ILE A 36 -6.17 5.86 -7.57
CA ILE A 36 -5.25 5.83 -6.43
C ILE A 36 -4.98 4.38 -6.06
N ILE A 37 -3.71 4.00 -6.06
CA ILE A 37 -3.25 2.72 -5.54
C ILE A 37 -2.63 2.98 -4.17
N GLU A 38 -3.24 2.44 -3.12
CA GLU A 38 -2.78 2.61 -1.75
C GLU A 38 -2.45 1.28 -1.07
N GLY A 39 -1.59 1.37 -0.05
CA GLY A 39 -1.18 0.23 0.76
C GLY A 39 0.34 0.03 0.77
N VAL A 40 0.79 -0.84 1.66
CA VAL A 40 2.19 -1.27 1.72
C VAL A 40 2.55 -1.95 0.40
N TYR A 41 3.79 -1.78 -0.07
CA TYR A 41 4.30 -2.29 -1.35
C TYR A 41 3.78 -1.58 -2.61
N SER A 42 3.01 -0.49 -2.49
CA SER A 42 2.48 0.21 -3.67
C SER A 42 3.58 0.85 -4.53
N ILE A 43 4.71 1.28 -3.94
CA ILE A 43 5.84 1.93 -4.63
C ILE A 43 7.01 0.93 -4.78
N ARG A 44 6.70 -0.31 -5.15
CA ARG A 44 7.72 -1.26 -5.58
C ARG A 44 8.34 -0.81 -6.90
N ASN A 45 9.66 -0.98 -7.03
CA ASN A 45 10.43 -0.63 -8.24
C ASN A 45 9.80 -1.16 -9.54
N GLU A 46 9.22 -2.37 -9.53
CA GLU A 46 8.57 -2.98 -10.70
C GLU A 46 7.28 -2.25 -11.14
N LEU A 47 6.72 -1.41 -10.26
CA LEU A 47 5.52 -0.62 -10.50
C LEU A 47 5.83 0.87 -10.67
N ALA A 48 7.04 1.32 -10.35
CA ALA A 48 7.39 2.74 -10.26
C ALA A 48 7.15 3.49 -11.57
N ASP A 49 7.44 2.86 -12.70
CA ASP A 49 7.28 3.42 -14.05
C ASP A 49 5.83 3.41 -14.54
N LEU A 50 4.90 2.80 -13.78
CA LEU A 50 3.47 2.73 -14.12
C LEU A 50 2.65 3.87 -13.52
N TYR A 51 3.24 4.69 -12.63
CA TYR A 51 2.54 5.74 -11.92
C TYR A 51 2.91 7.12 -12.45
N ASP A 52 1.92 7.96 -12.68
CA ASP A 52 2.11 9.38 -12.98
C ASP A 52 2.64 10.16 -11.75
N PHE A 53 2.26 9.73 -10.54
CA PHE A 53 2.61 10.40 -9.30
C PHE A 53 2.66 9.42 -8.12
N LYS A 54 3.65 9.58 -7.23
CA LYS A 54 3.93 8.68 -6.10
C LYS A 54 4.04 9.47 -4.80
N ILE A 55 3.30 9.05 -3.79
CA ILE A 55 3.27 9.67 -2.46
C ILE A 55 3.80 8.68 -1.43
N TRP A 56 4.84 9.05 -0.70
CA TRP A 56 5.32 8.26 0.44
C TRP A 56 4.87 8.89 1.76
N MET A 57 4.18 8.09 2.59
CA MET A 57 3.83 8.49 3.95
C MET A 57 4.96 8.09 4.90
N ASP A 58 5.70 9.06 5.41
CA ASP A 58 6.76 8.81 6.38
C ASP A 58 6.22 8.98 7.80
N CYS A 59 6.19 7.90 8.57
CA CYS A 59 5.65 7.91 9.92
C CYS A 59 6.54 7.05 10.84
N PRO A 60 6.98 7.59 11.99
CA PRO A 60 7.81 6.89 12.94
C PRO A 60 7.21 5.56 13.36
N ARG A 61 8.09 4.58 13.54
CA ARG A 61 7.75 3.21 13.91
C ARG A 61 6.83 3.13 15.12
N GLU A 62 7.17 3.86 16.18
CA GLU A 62 6.42 3.92 17.43
C GLU A 62 5.00 4.46 17.22
N THR A 63 4.85 5.55 16.45
CA THR A 63 3.55 6.12 16.12
C THR A 63 2.67 5.15 15.34
N ARG A 64 3.24 4.44 14.36
CA ARG A 64 2.52 3.42 13.58
C ARG A 64 2.09 2.25 14.45
N LEU A 65 2.96 1.76 15.32
CA LEU A 65 2.64 0.69 16.27
C LEU A 65 1.52 1.10 17.21
N LEU A 66 1.62 2.28 17.85
CA LEU A 66 0.58 2.78 18.75
C LEU A 66 -0.79 2.87 18.07
N ARG A 67 -0.84 3.42 16.83
CA ARG A 67 -2.08 3.49 16.05
C ARG A 67 -2.59 2.11 15.63
N GLY A 68 -1.67 1.20 15.29
CA GLY A 68 -1.97 -0.18 14.95
C GLY A 68 -2.63 -0.94 16.11
N LEU A 69 -2.02 -0.89 17.28
CA LEU A 69 -2.56 -1.52 18.50
C LEU A 69 -3.90 -0.91 18.91
N ALA A 70 -4.06 0.42 18.81
CA ALA A 70 -5.33 1.08 19.11
C ALA A 70 -6.47 0.61 18.20
N ARG A 71 -6.16 0.23 16.95
CA ARG A 71 -7.14 -0.27 15.97
C ARG A 71 -7.37 -1.78 16.09
N ASP A 72 -6.30 -2.54 16.20
CA ASP A 72 -6.30 -4.00 16.07
C ASP A 72 -6.34 -4.73 17.45
N GLY A 73 -6.15 -3.98 18.54
CA GLY A 73 -6.12 -4.46 19.92
C GLY A 73 -4.75 -4.95 20.38
N ASP A 74 -4.50 -4.95 21.69
CA ASP A 74 -3.18 -5.28 22.28
C ASP A 74 -2.68 -6.69 21.94
N ASN A 75 -3.59 -7.64 21.72
CA ASN A 75 -3.26 -9.01 21.32
C ASN A 75 -2.56 -9.08 19.94
N SER A 76 -2.57 -8.00 19.16
CA SER A 76 -1.93 -7.93 17.84
C SER A 76 -0.45 -7.54 17.90
N LEU A 77 0.10 -7.19 19.07
CA LEU A 77 1.48 -6.71 19.24
C LEU A 77 2.53 -7.63 18.60
N GLU A 78 2.44 -8.94 18.88
CA GLU A 78 3.39 -9.92 18.35
C GLU A 78 3.36 -9.97 16.81
N ILE A 79 2.17 -9.88 16.21
CA ILE A 79 2.00 -9.89 14.75
C ILE A 79 2.56 -8.61 14.14
N TRP A 80 2.33 -7.47 14.78
CA TRP A 80 2.88 -6.19 14.34
C TRP A 80 4.41 -6.21 14.35
N GLU A 81 5.03 -6.51 15.49
CA GLU A 81 6.48 -6.41 15.67
C GLU A 81 7.26 -7.49 14.93
N ASN A 82 6.78 -8.74 14.95
CA ASN A 82 7.55 -9.88 14.45
C ASN A 82 7.19 -10.31 13.03
N ASN A 83 6.12 -9.77 12.44
CA ASN A 83 5.69 -10.14 11.09
C ASN A 83 5.51 -8.92 10.19
N TRP A 84 4.55 -8.03 10.49
CA TRP A 84 4.20 -6.94 9.59
C TRP A 84 5.32 -5.92 9.42
N MET A 85 5.87 -5.44 10.54
CA MET A 85 6.91 -4.41 10.51
C MET A 85 8.24 -4.96 9.98
N VAL A 86 8.55 -6.23 10.24
CA VAL A 86 9.74 -6.90 9.65
C VAL A 86 9.64 -6.96 8.13
N LYS A 87 8.48 -7.34 7.59
CA LYS A 87 8.28 -7.41 6.14
C LYS A 87 8.30 -6.02 5.49
N GLU A 88 7.74 -5.02 6.16
CA GLU A 88 7.82 -3.63 5.72
C GLU A 88 9.27 -3.12 5.71
N ASP A 89 10.06 -3.38 6.75
CA ASP A 89 11.48 -2.99 6.80
C ASP A 89 12.25 -3.60 5.61
N ILE A 90 12.00 -4.87 5.30
CA ILE A 90 12.61 -5.55 4.14
C ILE A 90 12.24 -4.85 2.84
N TYR A 91 10.96 -4.46 2.68
CA TYR A 91 10.52 -3.73 1.51
C TYR A 91 11.15 -2.35 1.39
N VAL A 92 11.15 -1.56 2.47
CA VAL A 92 11.76 -0.23 2.48
C VAL A 92 13.25 -0.32 2.16
N LYS A 93 13.95 -1.31 2.73
CA LYS A 93 15.37 -1.55 2.45
C LYS A 93 15.63 -1.89 0.98
N ASN A 94 14.81 -2.75 0.38
CA ASN A 94 15.05 -3.28 -0.96
C ASN A 94 14.57 -2.35 -2.08
N HIS A 95 13.49 -1.61 -1.85
CA HIS A 95 12.86 -0.77 -2.87
C HIS A 95 13.08 0.72 -2.65
N ARG A 96 13.46 1.15 -1.43
CA ARG A 96 13.73 2.55 -1.08
C ARG A 96 12.63 3.49 -1.61
N PRO A 97 11.34 3.22 -1.31
CA PRO A 97 10.21 3.90 -1.93
C PRO A 97 10.19 5.41 -1.67
N ASN A 98 10.76 5.84 -0.55
CA ASN A 98 10.94 7.25 -0.20
C ASN A 98 11.88 8.01 -1.16
N GLU A 99 12.81 7.32 -1.83
CA GLU A 99 13.76 7.96 -2.75
C GLU A 99 13.22 8.14 -4.15
N ILE A 100 12.22 7.33 -4.51
CA ILE A 100 11.56 7.39 -5.82
C ILE A 100 10.18 8.03 -5.74
N ALA A 101 9.70 8.42 -4.55
CA ALA A 101 8.46 9.15 -4.39
C ALA A 101 8.60 10.61 -4.87
N ASP A 102 7.54 11.13 -5.48
CA ASP A 102 7.49 12.51 -5.94
C ASP A 102 7.25 13.48 -4.77
N ILE A 103 6.58 13.00 -3.70
CA ILE A 103 6.41 13.73 -2.45
C ILE A 103 6.45 12.79 -1.25
N ILE A 104 7.03 13.29 -0.16
CA ILE A 104 7.02 12.65 1.15
C ILE A 104 6.13 13.48 2.07
N ILE A 105 5.17 12.82 2.72
CA ILE A 105 4.24 13.44 3.68
C ILE A 105 4.55 12.91 5.07
N ASP A 106 4.70 13.83 6.02
CA ASP A 106 4.83 13.52 7.44
C ASP A 106 3.51 12.97 7.99
N GLY A 107 3.52 11.69 8.36
CA GLY A 107 2.39 10.96 8.91
C GLY A 107 2.24 11.09 10.43
N THR A 108 2.97 11.98 11.10
CA THR A 108 2.81 12.21 12.55
C THR A 108 1.66 13.16 12.89
N LYS A 109 1.19 13.94 11.92
CA LYS A 109 0.16 14.97 12.10
C LYS A 109 -1.24 14.50 11.76
#